data_AF-A0A2N2K9J9-F1
#
_entry.id   AF-A0A2N2K9J9-F1
#
_cell.length_a   1.000
_cell.length_b   1.000
_cell.length_c   1.000
_cell.angle_alpha   90.00
_cell.angle_beta   90.00
_cell.angle_gamma   90.00
#
_symmetry.space_group_name_H-M   'P 1'
#
loop_
_entity.id
_entity.type
_entity.pdbx_description
1 polymer ?
#
loop_
_entity_poly.entity_id
_entity_poly.type
_entity_poly.pdbx_seq_one_letter_code
_entity_poly.pdbx_strand_id
1 'polypeptide(L)'
;MKTVRVVLLILCGILAAVSPCFSQVSPDGNYIVADFNVSETDYHPYASLGLVAFSEGGNGTHQELFTSGTDPLETSPFTYSASPDGSLTVNSETAMHGILSANGAAFALSTTEGGYPGIGVALKKSSGMTNATMTGSYIVADFSASESSHQSYADLGLVSVNGTGGGTHQMLYTSSGSPSTSSFTYSVSADGSLTVNSETAMHGILSADGSLFVLSTTAGSNPGITVGVRKSSGMSNANMKGDYIIAVLTSSKTSYEPFSDLDLVKVNGSGSGTFSALHNSSPGGAGSGTFTYSVQPDGSLTINGETVEHGIISADGSVFVLSNTEGAYAGITVGIKKAFSTRAMPWLLLLLDD
;
A
#
# COMPACT_ATOMS: atom_id res chain seq x y z
N MET A 1 9.50 57.41 3.08
CA MET A 1 10.10 56.09 3.37
C MET A 1 9.72 55.49 4.73
N LYS A 2 9.51 56.26 5.81
CA LYS A 2 9.15 55.68 7.13
C LYS A 2 7.72 55.09 7.21
N THR A 3 6.78 55.58 6.39
CA THR A 3 5.37 55.13 6.41
C THR A 3 5.13 53.79 5.71
N VAL A 4 5.98 53.41 4.75
CA VAL A 4 5.88 52.13 4.01
C VAL A 4 6.29 50.93 4.89
N ARG A 5 7.26 51.12 5.79
CA ARG A 5 7.72 50.05 6.72
C ARG A 5 6.67 49.68 7.78
N VAL A 6 5.81 50.63 8.19
CA VAL A 6 4.77 50.37 9.20
C VAL A 6 3.59 49.61 8.59
N VAL A 7 3.23 49.88 7.33
CA VAL A 7 2.20 49.11 6.62
C VAL A 7 2.65 47.68 6.34
N LEU A 8 3.93 47.46 6.00
CA LEU A 8 4.48 46.12 5.78
C LEU A 8 4.48 45.26 7.07
N LEU A 9 4.81 45.86 8.23
CA LEU A 9 4.78 45.17 9.52
C LEU A 9 3.36 44.82 9.99
N ILE A 10 2.37 45.68 9.71
CA ILE A 10 0.96 45.39 10.02
C ILE A 10 0.40 44.32 9.06
N LEU A 11 0.79 44.33 7.78
CA LEU A 11 0.42 43.27 6.84
C LEU A 11 1.03 41.91 7.25
N CYS A 12 2.31 41.87 7.65
CA CYS A 12 2.94 40.66 8.17
C CYS A 12 2.30 40.17 9.47
N GLY A 13 1.84 41.08 10.36
CA GLY A 13 1.11 40.72 11.57
C GLY A 13 -0.28 40.14 11.31
N ILE A 14 -0.99 40.62 10.28
CA ILE A 14 -2.29 40.08 9.87
C ILE A 14 -2.12 38.76 9.10
N LEU A 15 -1.07 38.61 8.29
CA LEU A 15 -0.75 37.36 7.57
C LEU A 15 -0.24 36.24 8.50
N ALA A 16 0.44 36.56 9.61
CA ALA A 16 0.85 35.56 10.61
C ALA A 16 -0.33 34.97 11.39
N ALA A 17 -1.45 35.70 11.51
CA ALA A 17 -2.67 35.26 12.20
C ALA A 17 -3.57 34.36 11.32
N VAL A 18 -3.27 34.24 10.03
CA VAL A 18 -3.91 33.28 9.10
C VAL A 18 -2.88 32.25 8.66
N SER A 19 -2.13 31.69 9.61
CA SER A 19 -1.43 30.44 9.33
C SER A 19 -2.51 29.44 8.91
N PRO A 20 -2.52 28.96 7.65
CA PRO A 20 -3.44 27.89 7.28
C PRO A 20 -3.17 26.78 8.28
N CYS A 21 -4.19 26.40 9.04
CA CYS A 21 -4.13 25.21 9.87
C CYS A 21 -3.89 24.07 8.88
N PHE A 22 -2.63 23.69 8.69
CA PHE A 22 -2.26 22.60 7.81
C PHE A 22 -2.94 21.37 8.39
N SER A 23 -3.93 20.83 7.68
CA SER A 23 -4.61 19.64 8.17
C SER A 23 -3.57 18.53 8.21
N GLN A 24 -3.22 18.11 9.42
CA GLN A 24 -2.42 16.92 9.64
C GLN A 24 -3.09 15.77 8.89
N VAL A 25 -2.31 14.95 8.18
CA VAL A 25 -2.82 13.71 7.59
C VAL A 25 -3.33 12.87 8.76
N SER A 26 -4.64 12.64 8.80
CA SER A 26 -5.27 11.94 9.91
C SER A 26 -5.82 10.59 9.45
N PRO A 27 -5.49 9.49 10.15
CA PRO A 27 -6.08 8.19 9.88
C PRO A 27 -7.50 8.06 10.46
N ASP A 28 -8.15 9.14 10.91
CA ASP A 28 -9.47 9.05 11.58
C ASP A 28 -10.50 8.32 10.72
N GLY A 29 -11.17 7.33 11.33
CA GLY A 29 -12.25 6.57 10.71
C GLY A 29 -12.00 5.07 10.69
N ASN A 30 -12.83 4.38 9.89
CA ASN A 30 -12.85 2.93 9.81
C ASN A 30 -12.20 2.48 8.50
N TYR A 31 -11.32 1.49 8.59
CA TYR A 31 -10.59 0.88 7.48
C TYR A 31 -10.84 -0.62 7.49
N ILE A 32 -10.85 -1.21 6.31
CA ILE A 32 -10.68 -2.66 6.18
C ILE A 32 -9.22 -2.89 5.79
N VAL A 33 -8.53 -3.71 6.56
CA VAL A 33 -7.12 -4.09 6.36
C VAL A 33 -7.05 -5.54 5.93
N ALA A 34 -6.27 -5.82 4.89
CA ALA A 34 -5.79 -7.17 4.61
C ALA A 34 -4.35 -7.26 5.12
N ASP A 35 -4.10 -8.21 5.99
CA ASP A 35 -2.78 -8.47 6.54
C ASP A 35 -2.31 -9.85 6.09
N PHE A 36 -1.02 -9.94 5.82
CA PHE A 36 -0.34 -11.19 5.55
C PHE A 36 1.03 -11.19 6.22
N ASN A 37 1.34 -12.24 6.97
CA ASN A 37 2.64 -12.44 7.59
C ASN A 37 3.08 -13.91 7.51
N VAL A 38 4.36 -14.14 7.72
CA VAL A 38 4.95 -15.49 7.76
C VAL A 38 5.84 -15.58 8.98
N SER A 39 5.64 -16.60 9.80
CA SER A 39 6.51 -16.88 10.94
C SER A 39 7.91 -17.28 10.48
N GLU A 40 8.95 -16.69 11.08
CA GLU A 40 10.35 -17.05 10.81
C GLU A 40 10.74 -18.41 11.40
N THR A 41 9.94 -18.96 12.32
CA THR A 41 10.31 -20.16 13.09
C THR A 41 9.72 -21.45 12.56
N ASP A 42 8.45 -21.44 12.17
CA ASP A 42 7.73 -22.60 11.64
C ASP A 42 7.29 -22.41 10.19
N TYR A 43 7.52 -21.21 9.62
CA TYR A 43 7.18 -20.86 8.23
C TYR A 43 5.69 -21.00 7.91
N HIS A 44 4.83 -20.94 8.93
CA HIS A 44 3.41 -20.92 8.72
C HIS A 44 2.97 -19.53 8.24
N PRO A 45 2.39 -19.43 7.03
CA PRO A 45 1.81 -18.18 6.56
C PRO A 45 0.46 -17.95 7.23
N TYR A 46 0.16 -16.70 7.53
CA TYR A 46 -1.12 -16.30 8.09
C TYR A 46 -1.65 -15.07 7.34
N ALA A 47 -2.91 -15.17 6.93
CA ALA A 47 -3.64 -14.08 6.31
C ALA A 47 -4.85 -13.74 7.16
N SER A 48 -5.16 -12.45 7.25
CA SER A 48 -6.38 -11.98 7.87
C SER A 48 -7.01 -10.84 7.10
N LEU A 49 -8.29 -10.62 7.36
CA LEU A 49 -9.00 -9.40 7.01
C LEU A 49 -9.59 -8.82 8.28
N GLY A 50 -9.24 -7.57 8.59
CA GLY A 50 -9.64 -6.89 9.81
C GLY A 50 -10.40 -5.58 9.57
N LEU A 51 -11.15 -5.16 10.58
CA LEU A 51 -11.65 -3.80 10.74
C LEU A 51 -10.71 -3.03 11.68
N VAL A 52 -10.16 -1.93 11.19
CA VAL A 52 -9.35 -1.01 11.98
C VAL A 52 -10.14 0.28 12.18
N ALA A 53 -10.35 0.68 13.43
CA ALA A 53 -10.96 1.95 13.79
C ALA A 53 -9.94 2.83 14.51
N PHE A 54 -9.57 3.95 13.89
CA PHE A 54 -8.74 4.97 14.54
C PHE A 54 -9.64 5.97 15.27
N SER A 55 -9.25 6.32 16.48
CA SER A 55 -9.91 7.33 17.31
C SER A 55 -8.96 8.49 17.61
N GLU A 56 -9.53 9.67 17.84
CA GLU A 56 -8.78 10.85 18.23
C GLU A 56 -7.88 10.58 19.45
N GLY A 57 -6.68 11.16 19.46
CA GLY A 57 -5.74 11.02 20.58
C GLY A 57 -4.79 9.82 20.48
N GLY A 58 -4.69 9.16 19.33
CA GLY A 58 -3.65 8.14 19.09
C GLY A 58 -4.01 6.73 19.56
N ASN A 59 -5.30 6.42 19.73
CA ASN A 59 -5.78 5.08 20.08
C ASN A 59 -6.60 4.48 18.95
N GLY A 60 -6.64 3.15 18.85
CA GLY A 60 -7.52 2.47 17.92
C GLY A 60 -7.86 1.06 18.35
N THR A 61 -8.70 0.41 17.56
CA THR A 61 -9.11 -1.00 17.75
C THR A 61 -8.97 -1.75 16.45
N HIS A 62 -8.41 -2.95 16.52
CA HIS A 62 -8.40 -3.93 15.45
C HIS A 62 -9.41 -5.05 15.80
N GLN A 63 -10.23 -5.44 14.84
CA GLN A 63 -11.16 -6.56 14.95
C GLN A 63 -10.98 -7.47 13.75
N GLU A 64 -10.70 -8.75 13.97
CA GLU A 64 -10.62 -9.72 12.90
C GLU A 64 -12.03 -10.04 12.36
N LEU A 65 -12.14 -10.10 11.03
CA LEU A 65 -13.36 -10.48 10.31
C LEU A 65 -13.21 -11.86 9.68
N PHE A 66 -12.01 -12.17 9.17
CA PHE A 66 -11.63 -13.45 8.57
C PHE A 66 -10.16 -13.72 8.87
N THR A 67 -9.80 -14.99 9.07
CA THR A 67 -8.43 -15.45 9.30
C THR A 67 -8.20 -16.78 8.60
N SER A 68 -6.95 -17.09 8.22
CA SER A 68 -6.59 -18.43 7.72
C SER A 68 -6.36 -19.45 8.83
N GLY A 69 -6.23 -18.99 10.07
CA GLY A 69 -6.15 -19.85 11.25
C GLY A 69 -7.50 -20.43 11.68
N THR A 70 -7.45 -21.37 12.62
CA THR A 70 -8.66 -21.94 13.25
C THR A 70 -9.02 -21.27 14.58
N ASP A 71 -8.21 -20.32 15.02
CA ASP A 71 -8.42 -19.62 16.28
C ASP A 71 -9.65 -18.71 16.22
N PRO A 72 -10.33 -18.47 17.36
CA PRO A 72 -11.45 -17.54 17.40
C PRO A 72 -11.01 -16.14 16.95
N LEU A 73 -11.88 -15.46 16.19
CA LEU A 73 -11.63 -14.07 15.77
C LEU A 73 -11.44 -13.16 17.00
N GLU A 74 -10.37 -12.37 16.97
CA GLU A 74 -10.00 -11.52 18.09
C GLU A 74 -10.36 -10.05 17.90
N THR A 75 -10.32 -9.29 18.99
CA THR A 75 -10.41 -7.83 18.99
C THR A 75 -9.44 -7.26 19.99
N SER A 76 -8.54 -6.42 19.52
CA SER A 76 -7.41 -5.91 20.31
C SER A 76 -7.28 -4.39 20.17
N PRO A 77 -7.04 -3.67 21.28
CA PRO A 77 -6.71 -2.25 21.21
C PRO A 77 -5.28 -2.06 20.71
N PHE A 78 -5.00 -0.90 20.11
CA PHE A 78 -3.65 -0.48 19.76
C PHE A 78 -3.50 1.03 19.97
N THR A 79 -2.26 1.52 19.93
CA THR A 79 -1.96 2.95 19.85
C THR A 79 -1.30 3.29 18.51
N TYR A 80 -1.38 4.53 18.06
CA TYR A 80 -0.78 4.94 16.80
C TYR A 80 -0.22 6.36 16.85
N SER A 81 0.69 6.64 15.93
CA SER A 81 1.18 7.99 15.65
C SER A 81 1.29 8.20 14.14
N ALA A 82 0.77 9.34 13.65
CA ALA A 82 0.88 9.74 12.24
C ALA A 82 1.61 11.08 12.12
N SER A 83 2.66 11.10 11.31
CA SER A 83 3.46 12.29 11.02
C SER A 83 2.84 13.12 9.88
N PRO A 84 3.12 14.44 9.79
CA PRO A 84 2.62 15.28 8.70
C PRO A 84 3.04 14.86 7.30
N ASP A 85 4.11 14.07 7.16
CA ASP A 85 4.56 13.52 5.88
C ASP A 85 3.86 12.19 5.52
N GLY A 86 2.91 11.75 6.34
CA GLY A 86 2.14 10.52 6.22
C GLY A 86 2.75 9.32 6.94
N SER A 87 3.98 9.40 7.48
CA SER A 87 4.61 8.26 8.15
C SER A 87 3.74 7.79 9.33
N LEU A 88 3.42 6.51 9.38
CA LEU A 88 2.50 5.90 10.33
C LEU A 88 3.22 4.84 11.16
N THR A 89 3.02 4.86 12.47
CA THR A 89 3.42 3.78 13.38
C THR A 89 2.18 3.30 14.11
N VAL A 90 1.96 1.98 14.12
CA VAL A 90 0.90 1.31 14.89
C VAL A 90 1.59 0.41 15.92
N ASN A 91 1.34 0.67 17.20
CA ASN A 91 1.89 -0.12 18.30
C ASN A 91 0.78 -1.03 18.85
N SER A 92 0.93 -2.32 18.59
CA SER A 92 0.11 -3.40 19.14
C SER A 92 0.99 -4.28 20.03
N GLU A 93 0.96 -5.61 19.86
CA GLU A 93 1.96 -6.51 20.44
C GLU A 93 3.35 -6.24 19.85
N THR A 94 3.41 -6.02 18.53
CA THR A 94 4.59 -5.57 17.80
C THR A 94 4.33 -4.21 17.17
N ALA A 95 5.40 -3.42 17.01
CA ALA A 95 5.33 -2.16 16.29
C ALA A 95 5.33 -2.44 14.78
N MET A 96 4.37 -1.85 14.09
CA MET A 96 4.28 -1.85 12.63
C MET A 96 4.52 -0.44 12.13
N HIS A 97 5.32 -0.32 11.07
CA HIS A 97 5.69 0.96 10.49
C HIS A 97 5.19 1.06 9.06
N GLY A 98 4.84 2.26 8.62
CA GLY A 98 4.17 2.41 7.34
C GLY A 98 3.92 3.85 6.92
N ILE A 99 2.96 3.99 6.03
CA ILE A 99 2.62 5.26 5.39
C ILE A 99 1.12 5.34 5.16
N LEU A 100 0.55 6.49 5.52
CA LEU A 100 -0.81 6.91 5.26
C LEU A 100 -0.82 7.84 4.04
N SER A 101 -1.75 7.61 3.11
CA SER A 101 -1.93 8.46 1.95
C SER A 101 -2.29 9.89 2.37
N ALA A 102 -1.93 10.89 1.56
CA ALA A 102 -2.15 12.29 1.91
C ALA A 102 -3.63 12.67 2.15
N ASN A 103 -4.56 11.93 1.56
CA ASN A 103 -6.01 12.07 1.76
C ASN A 103 -6.57 11.15 2.85
N GLY A 104 -5.74 10.36 3.51
CA GLY A 104 -6.12 9.37 4.52
C GLY A 104 -6.98 8.22 3.97
N ALA A 105 -7.08 8.02 2.66
CA ALA A 105 -7.94 6.99 2.07
C ALA A 105 -7.33 5.57 2.12
N ALA A 106 -6.00 5.47 2.21
CA ALA A 106 -5.27 4.21 2.20
C ALA A 106 -4.04 4.28 3.11
N PHE A 107 -3.62 3.14 3.67
CA PHE A 107 -2.30 3.01 4.27
C PHE A 107 -1.69 1.64 3.97
N ALA A 108 -0.37 1.58 4.05
CA ALA A 108 0.40 0.34 3.99
C ALA A 108 1.32 0.27 5.22
N LEU A 109 1.43 -0.91 5.81
CA LEU A 109 2.25 -1.23 6.99
C LEU A 109 3.20 -2.38 6.64
N SER A 110 4.36 -2.39 7.29
CA SER A 110 5.34 -3.46 7.28
C SER A 110 5.59 -3.90 8.73
N THR A 111 5.56 -5.21 8.96
CA THR A 111 5.84 -5.82 10.27
C THR A 111 7.28 -6.29 10.27
N THR A 112 8.20 -5.44 10.71
CA THR A 112 9.65 -5.72 10.65
C THR A 112 10.21 -6.32 11.95
N GLU A 113 9.37 -6.57 12.95
CA GLU A 113 9.79 -7.02 14.28
C GLU A 113 8.93 -8.21 14.75
N GLY A 114 9.45 -8.95 15.74
CA GLY A 114 8.68 -10.00 16.43
C GLY A 114 8.69 -11.39 15.77
N GLY A 115 9.47 -11.59 14.70
CA GLY A 115 9.62 -12.89 14.04
C GLY A 115 8.48 -13.25 13.09
N TYR A 116 7.65 -12.27 12.72
CA TYR A 116 6.57 -12.42 11.74
C TYR A 116 6.64 -11.33 10.65
N PRO A 117 7.65 -11.37 9.75
CA PRO A 117 7.70 -10.50 8.58
C PRO A 117 6.37 -10.50 7.85
N GLY A 118 5.86 -9.31 7.58
CA GLY A 118 4.52 -9.16 7.03
C GLY A 118 4.24 -7.81 6.42
N ILE A 119 3.12 -7.75 5.72
CA ILE A 119 2.60 -6.55 5.07
C ILE A 119 1.11 -6.43 5.38
N GLY A 120 0.69 -5.19 5.69
CA GLY A 120 -0.70 -4.83 5.91
C GLY A 120 -1.10 -3.73 4.93
N VAL A 121 -2.24 -3.88 4.25
CA VAL A 121 -2.74 -2.87 3.31
C VAL A 121 -4.20 -2.61 3.62
N ALA A 122 -4.54 -1.35 3.82
CA ALA A 122 -5.88 -0.96 4.22
C ALA A 122 -6.46 0.15 3.38
N LEU A 123 -7.77 0.08 3.16
CA LEU A 123 -8.55 1.14 2.54
C LEU A 123 -9.65 1.60 3.49
N LYS A 124 -9.94 2.89 3.46
CA LYS A 124 -11.02 3.50 4.25
C LYS A 124 -12.38 3.01 3.78
N LYS A 125 -13.26 2.64 4.71
CA LYS A 125 -14.65 2.29 4.42
C LYS A 125 -15.34 3.44 3.70
N SER A 126 -16.16 3.07 2.72
CA SER A 126 -16.90 3.99 1.86
C SER A 126 -18.40 3.90 2.15
N SER A 127 -19.23 4.56 1.33
CA SER A 127 -20.69 4.43 1.39
C SER A 127 -21.29 4.55 0.00
N GLY A 128 -22.45 3.92 -0.23
CA GLY A 128 -23.15 3.96 -1.53
C GLY A 128 -22.44 3.20 -2.66
N MET A 129 -21.49 2.34 -2.35
CA MET A 129 -20.74 1.55 -3.33
C MET A 129 -21.61 0.43 -3.95
N THR A 130 -21.29 0.03 -5.18
CA THR A 130 -21.97 -1.08 -5.88
C THR A 130 -20.98 -1.78 -6.82
N ASN A 131 -21.38 -2.90 -7.42
CA ASN A 131 -20.56 -3.60 -8.44
C ASN A 131 -20.13 -2.68 -9.59
N ALA A 132 -20.95 -1.68 -9.93
CA ALA A 132 -20.67 -0.73 -11.00
C ALA A 132 -19.45 0.16 -10.69
N THR A 133 -19.18 0.43 -9.40
CA THR A 133 -18.02 1.23 -8.97
C THR A 133 -16.70 0.58 -9.36
N MET A 134 -16.65 -0.75 -9.41
CA MET A 134 -15.44 -1.51 -9.77
C MET A 134 -15.25 -1.68 -11.28
N THR A 135 -16.17 -1.25 -12.16
CA THR A 135 -16.11 -1.58 -13.60
C THR A 135 -14.78 -1.19 -14.25
N GLY A 136 -14.16 -2.08 -15.03
CA GLY A 136 -12.93 -1.76 -15.79
C GLY A 136 -11.84 -2.80 -15.66
N SER A 137 -10.60 -2.39 -15.95
CA SER A 137 -9.42 -3.24 -15.90
C SER A 137 -8.46 -2.79 -14.81
N TYR A 138 -7.88 -3.74 -14.11
CA TYR A 138 -6.93 -3.56 -13.01
C TYR A 138 -5.69 -4.39 -13.29
N ILE A 139 -4.52 -3.87 -12.90
CA ILE A 139 -3.34 -4.70 -12.70
C ILE A 139 -3.29 -5.05 -11.21
N VAL A 140 -3.09 -6.32 -10.90
CA VAL A 140 -3.04 -6.85 -9.54
C VAL A 140 -1.67 -7.43 -9.27
N ALA A 141 -1.13 -7.20 -8.08
CA ALA A 141 -0.03 -7.99 -7.55
C ALA A 141 -0.61 -8.91 -6.47
N ASP A 142 -0.30 -10.18 -6.58
CA ASP A 142 -0.61 -11.20 -5.58
C ASP A 142 0.66 -11.70 -4.91
N PHE A 143 0.56 -11.95 -3.61
CA PHE A 143 1.55 -12.72 -2.87
C PHE A 143 0.83 -13.68 -1.94
N SER A 144 1.28 -14.92 -1.93
CA SER A 144 0.69 -15.98 -1.13
C SER A 144 1.77 -17.00 -0.78
N ALA A 145 1.51 -17.85 0.21
CA ALA A 145 2.40 -18.96 0.52
C ALA A 145 1.60 -20.21 0.90
N SER A 146 2.12 -21.39 0.55
CA SER A 146 1.48 -22.65 0.86
C SER A 146 1.72 -23.07 2.31
N GLU A 147 0.66 -23.39 3.05
CA GLU A 147 0.76 -23.95 4.39
C GLU A 147 1.44 -25.32 4.41
N SER A 148 1.38 -26.07 3.31
CA SER A 148 1.83 -27.46 3.26
C SER A 148 3.26 -27.63 2.75
N SER A 149 3.66 -26.81 1.78
CA SER A 149 5.00 -26.86 1.20
C SER A 149 5.89 -25.72 1.68
N HIS A 150 5.31 -24.72 2.34
CA HIS A 150 5.93 -23.44 2.72
C HIS A 150 6.40 -22.59 1.53
N GLN A 151 6.08 -23.00 0.28
CA GLN A 151 6.48 -22.25 -0.91
C GLN A 151 5.67 -20.97 -1.06
N SER A 152 6.39 -19.86 -1.11
CA SER A 152 5.86 -18.55 -1.46
C SER A 152 5.78 -18.40 -2.97
N TYR A 153 4.71 -17.77 -3.43
CA TYR A 153 4.51 -17.40 -4.82
C TYR A 153 4.02 -15.96 -4.93
N ALA A 154 4.37 -15.33 -6.05
CA ALA A 154 3.89 -14.03 -6.43
C ALA A 154 3.43 -14.07 -7.88
N ASP A 155 2.40 -13.30 -8.18
CA ASP A 155 1.95 -13.08 -9.55
C ASP A 155 1.68 -11.60 -9.82
N LEU A 156 1.68 -11.26 -11.10
CA LEU A 156 1.12 -10.03 -11.60
C LEU A 156 0.04 -10.37 -12.61
N GLY A 157 -1.17 -9.92 -12.36
CA GLY A 157 -2.35 -10.25 -13.15
C GLY A 157 -3.04 -9.05 -13.78
N LEU A 158 -3.80 -9.31 -14.84
CA LEU A 158 -4.81 -8.41 -15.39
C LEU A 158 -6.19 -8.91 -14.95
N VAL A 159 -6.88 -8.09 -14.16
CA VAL A 159 -8.29 -8.31 -13.79
C VAL A 159 -9.17 -7.43 -14.67
N SER A 160 -10.19 -8.01 -15.29
CA SER A 160 -11.23 -7.26 -16.02
C SER A 160 -12.61 -7.57 -15.42
N VAL A 161 -13.34 -6.53 -15.01
CA VAL A 161 -14.63 -6.64 -14.31
C VAL A 161 -15.71 -5.84 -15.03
N ASN A 162 -16.90 -6.42 -15.10
CA ASN A 162 -17.98 -5.96 -15.97
C ASN A 162 -18.99 -5.00 -15.32
N GLY A 163 -18.83 -4.67 -14.04
CA GLY A 163 -19.76 -3.80 -13.31
C GLY A 163 -21.06 -4.47 -12.82
N THR A 164 -21.27 -5.74 -13.16
CA THR A 164 -22.48 -6.51 -12.84
C THR A 164 -22.20 -7.74 -11.98
N GLY A 165 -20.94 -7.93 -11.54
CA GLY A 165 -20.53 -9.03 -10.66
C GLY A 165 -19.80 -10.18 -11.35
N GLY A 166 -19.39 -10.02 -12.60
CA GLY A 166 -18.54 -10.98 -13.31
C GLY A 166 -17.20 -10.38 -13.72
N GLY A 167 -16.15 -11.22 -13.71
CA GLY A 167 -14.83 -10.80 -14.17
C GLY A 167 -13.94 -11.94 -14.65
N THR A 168 -12.79 -11.57 -15.20
CA THR A 168 -11.74 -12.50 -15.63
C THR A 168 -10.41 -12.08 -15.02
N HIS A 169 -9.60 -13.07 -14.65
CA HIS A 169 -8.22 -12.89 -14.22
C HIS A 169 -7.30 -13.54 -15.25
N GLN A 170 -6.31 -12.78 -15.75
CA GLN A 170 -5.25 -13.28 -16.61
C GLN A 170 -3.92 -13.06 -15.92
N MET A 171 -3.19 -14.14 -15.60
CA MET A 171 -1.82 -14.01 -15.11
C MET A 171 -0.93 -13.48 -16.25
N LEU A 172 -0.20 -12.40 -15.99
CA LEU A 172 0.77 -11.82 -16.91
C LEU A 172 2.18 -12.33 -16.59
N TYR A 173 2.52 -12.36 -15.31
CA TYR A 173 3.78 -12.86 -14.76
C TYR A 173 3.48 -13.73 -13.55
N THR A 174 4.28 -14.78 -13.34
CA THR A 174 4.15 -15.63 -12.15
C THR A 174 5.51 -16.21 -11.77
N SER A 175 5.78 -16.29 -10.47
CA SER A 175 6.95 -16.98 -9.94
C SER A 175 6.82 -18.50 -9.97
N SER A 176 5.63 -19.02 -10.24
CA SER A 176 5.32 -20.45 -10.20
C SER A 176 4.44 -20.86 -11.38
N GLY A 177 4.91 -21.82 -12.18
CA GLY A 177 4.11 -22.40 -13.25
C GLY A 177 4.03 -21.53 -14.51
N SER A 178 2.90 -21.57 -15.20
CA SER A 178 2.69 -20.90 -16.48
C SER A 178 1.50 -19.93 -16.40
N PRO A 179 1.54 -18.81 -17.14
CA PRO A 179 0.42 -17.89 -17.28
C PRO A 179 -0.89 -18.63 -17.64
N SER A 180 -1.98 -18.22 -17.01
CA SER A 180 -3.30 -18.81 -17.19
C SER A 180 -4.39 -17.73 -17.23
N THR A 181 -5.62 -18.13 -17.54
CA THR A 181 -6.79 -17.25 -17.50
C THR A 181 -7.94 -17.99 -16.86
N SER A 182 -8.63 -17.32 -15.94
CA SER A 182 -9.80 -17.84 -15.24
C SER A 182 -10.91 -16.79 -15.17
N SER A 183 -12.14 -17.24 -14.92
CA SER A 183 -13.29 -16.39 -14.66
C SER A 183 -13.66 -16.45 -13.18
N PHE A 184 -14.24 -15.36 -12.66
CA PHE A 184 -14.72 -15.29 -11.29
C PHE A 184 -16.01 -14.46 -11.21
N THR A 185 -16.67 -14.53 -10.06
CA THR A 185 -17.77 -13.60 -9.72
C THR A 185 -17.38 -12.73 -8.54
N TYR A 186 -18.01 -11.57 -8.39
CA TYR A 186 -17.72 -10.66 -7.28
C TYR A 186 -18.96 -9.87 -6.85
N SER A 187 -18.91 -9.35 -5.63
CA SER A 187 -19.91 -8.44 -5.07
C SER A 187 -19.26 -7.33 -4.25
N VAL A 188 -19.75 -6.10 -4.43
CA VAL A 188 -19.36 -4.92 -3.65
C VAL A 188 -20.56 -4.47 -2.82
N SER A 189 -20.40 -4.49 -1.50
CA SER A 189 -21.35 -3.96 -0.53
C SER A 189 -21.32 -2.44 -0.49
N ALA A 190 -22.38 -1.81 0.04
CA ALA A 190 -22.51 -0.36 0.08
C ALA A 190 -21.36 0.34 0.82
N ASP A 191 -20.73 -0.32 1.78
CA ASP A 191 -19.60 0.19 2.56
C ASP A 191 -18.23 0.00 1.89
N GLY A 192 -18.22 -0.56 0.67
CA GLY A 192 -17.03 -0.87 -0.10
C GLY A 192 -16.47 -2.27 0.14
N SER A 193 -17.00 -3.06 1.08
CA SER A 193 -16.55 -4.44 1.29
C SER A 193 -16.73 -5.25 0.02
N LEU A 194 -15.65 -5.94 -0.39
CA LEU A 194 -15.53 -6.68 -1.62
C LEU A 194 -15.44 -8.18 -1.29
N THR A 195 -16.17 -9.00 -2.05
CA THR A 195 -16.00 -10.46 -2.04
C THR A 195 -15.80 -10.92 -3.47
N VAL A 196 -14.78 -11.74 -3.70
CA VAL A 196 -14.48 -12.38 -4.98
C VAL A 196 -14.60 -13.89 -4.80
N ASN A 197 -15.47 -14.51 -5.59
CA ASN A 197 -15.65 -15.95 -5.61
C ASN A 197 -14.98 -16.52 -6.86
N SER A 198 -13.81 -17.14 -6.66
CA SER A 198 -13.09 -17.95 -7.63
C SER A 198 -13.07 -19.42 -7.17
N GLU A 199 -11.94 -20.13 -7.30
CA GLU A 199 -11.73 -21.43 -6.66
C GLU A 199 -11.75 -21.31 -5.12
N THR A 200 -11.23 -20.20 -4.61
CA THR A 200 -11.22 -19.83 -3.19
C THR A 200 -11.89 -18.48 -3.02
N ALA A 201 -12.74 -18.34 -1.99
CA ALA A 201 -13.33 -17.05 -1.68
C ALA A 201 -12.27 -16.10 -1.11
N MET A 202 -12.22 -14.88 -1.62
CA MET A 202 -11.37 -13.80 -1.14
C MET A 202 -12.23 -12.64 -0.66
N HIS A 203 -11.84 -12.00 0.43
CA HIS A 203 -12.57 -10.90 1.03
C HIS A 203 -11.69 -9.66 1.14
N GLY A 204 -12.27 -8.47 1.03
CA GLY A 204 -11.49 -7.25 1.03
C GLY A 204 -12.31 -5.98 0.94
N ILE A 205 -11.74 -4.94 0.34
CA ILE A 205 -12.36 -3.63 0.21
C ILE A 205 -11.95 -2.93 -1.09
N LEU A 206 -12.88 -2.15 -1.65
CA LEU A 206 -12.70 -1.25 -2.78
C LEU A 206 -12.65 0.21 -2.29
N SER A 207 -11.70 1.01 -2.81
CA SER A 207 -11.63 2.44 -2.54
C SER A 207 -12.88 3.16 -3.05
N ALA A 208 -13.24 4.30 -2.43
CA ALA A 208 -14.46 5.06 -2.74
C ALA A 208 -14.60 5.43 -4.23
N ASP A 209 -13.49 5.68 -4.92
CA ASP A 209 -13.41 6.03 -6.33
C ASP A 209 -13.27 4.81 -7.27
N GLY A 210 -13.22 3.61 -6.71
CA GLY A 210 -13.03 2.35 -7.42
C GLY A 210 -11.64 2.19 -8.04
N SER A 211 -10.65 3.02 -7.71
CA SER A 211 -9.33 2.98 -8.35
C SER A 211 -8.37 1.98 -7.71
N LEU A 212 -8.59 1.60 -6.44
CA LEU A 212 -7.80 0.60 -5.72
C LEU A 212 -8.69 -0.42 -5.04
N PHE A 213 -8.24 -1.67 -4.95
CA PHE A 213 -8.79 -2.65 -4.03
C PHE A 213 -7.69 -3.44 -3.35
N VAL A 214 -8.02 -4.02 -2.20
CA VAL A 214 -7.19 -5.01 -1.52
C VAL A 214 -8.06 -6.22 -1.17
N LEU A 215 -7.50 -7.42 -1.27
CA LEU A 215 -8.12 -8.69 -0.90
C LEU A 215 -7.18 -9.48 0.01
N SER A 216 -7.78 -10.27 0.88
CA SER A 216 -7.14 -11.31 1.68
C SER A 216 -7.72 -12.66 1.28
N THR A 217 -6.84 -13.61 1.01
CA THR A 217 -7.17 -15.02 0.82
C THR A 217 -7.00 -15.70 2.17
N THR A 218 -8.11 -15.95 2.86
CA THR A 218 -8.13 -16.55 4.21
C THR A 218 -8.62 -17.99 4.21
N ALA A 219 -9.10 -18.51 3.08
CA ALA A 219 -9.55 -19.89 2.96
C ALA A 219 -8.59 -20.72 2.09
N GLY A 220 -8.62 -22.04 2.26
CA GLY A 220 -7.76 -22.96 1.52
C GLY A 220 -6.35 -23.06 2.10
N SER A 221 -5.45 -23.69 1.37
CA SER A 221 -4.08 -24.00 1.85
C SER A 221 -3.03 -22.98 1.44
N ASN A 222 -3.44 -21.88 0.81
CA ASN A 222 -2.56 -20.85 0.29
C ASN A 222 -3.09 -19.47 0.71
N PRO A 223 -2.95 -19.11 2.01
CA PRO A 223 -3.24 -17.76 2.43
C PRO A 223 -2.42 -16.74 1.64
N GLY A 224 -2.97 -15.54 1.49
CA GLY A 224 -2.35 -14.51 0.65
C GLY A 224 -3.00 -13.15 0.73
N ILE A 225 -2.35 -12.20 0.06
CA ILE A 225 -2.79 -10.82 -0.10
C ILE A 225 -2.71 -10.42 -1.57
N THR A 226 -3.76 -9.75 -2.05
CA THR A 226 -3.81 -9.20 -3.40
C THR A 226 -4.08 -7.69 -3.33
N VAL A 227 -3.32 -6.90 -4.06
CA VAL A 227 -3.54 -5.46 -4.22
C VAL A 227 -3.74 -5.14 -5.69
N GLY A 228 -4.88 -4.52 -6.01
CA GLY A 228 -5.25 -4.15 -7.36
C GLY A 228 -5.32 -2.64 -7.55
N VAL A 229 -4.76 -2.15 -8.65
CA VAL A 229 -4.87 -0.74 -9.07
C VAL A 229 -5.46 -0.69 -10.47
N ARG A 230 -6.42 0.21 -10.67
CA ARG A 230 -7.11 0.39 -11.95
C ARG A 230 -6.15 0.93 -12.99
N LYS A 231 -6.23 0.38 -14.21
CA LYS A 231 -5.47 0.87 -15.36
C LYS A 231 -5.77 2.35 -15.60
N SER A 232 -4.71 3.07 -15.91
CA SER A 232 -4.73 4.51 -16.16
C SER A 232 -4.64 4.79 -17.67
N SER A 233 -4.55 6.06 -18.05
CA SER A 233 -4.31 6.47 -19.43
C SER A 233 -3.46 7.74 -19.48
N GLY A 234 -2.55 7.85 -20.45
CA GLY A 234 -1.69 9.02 -20.62
C GLY A 234 -0.59 9.17 -19.56
N MET A 235 -0.25 8.08 -18.87
CA MET A 235 0.80 8.07 -17.84
C MET A 235 2.21 8.11 -18.45
N SER A 236 3.18 8.52 -17.64
CA SER A 236 4.60 8.62 -17.99
C SER A 236 5.46 8.61 -16.72
N ASN A 237 6.79 8.57 -16.87
CA ASN A 237 7.71 8.67 -15.73
C ASN A 237 7.49 9.92 -14.88
N ALA A 238 7.02 11.03 -15.49
CA ALA A 238 6.81 12.29 -14.80
C ALA A 238 5.72 12.17 -13.70
N ASN A 239 4.72 11.31 -13.92
CA ASN A 239 3.63 11.06 -12.98
C ASN A 239 4.13 10.44 -11.67
N MET A 240 5.22 9.67 -11.72
CA MET A 240 5.79 9.03 -10.54
C MET A 240 6.66 9.97 -9.70
N LYS A 241 7.07 11.15 -10.19
CA LYS A 241 8.00 12.05 -9.46
C LYS A 241 7.58 12.33 -8.01
N GLY A 242 8.53 12.19 -7.07
CA GLY A 242 8.32 12.47 -5.65
C GLY A 242 9.02 11.47 -4.73
N ASP A 243 8.68 11.56 -3.45
CA ASP A 243 9.14 10.64 -2.42
C ASP A 243 7.99 9.69 -2.03
N TYR A 244 8.29 8.42 -1.86
CA TYR A 244 7.37 7.36 -1.45
C TYR A 244 7.94 6.65 -0.24
N ILE A 245 7.05 6.14 0.59
CA ILE A 245 7.40 5.06 1.52
C ILE A 245 6.78 3.79 0.95
N ILE A 246 7.56 2.71 0.94
CA ILE A 246 7.12 1.41 0.44
C ILE A 246 7.13 0.40 1.57
N ALA A 247 6.09 -0.43 1.65
CA ALA A 247 6.09 -1.66 2.43
C ALA A 247 6.38 -2.82 1.49
N VAL A 248 7.35 -3.66 1.85
CA VAL A 248 7.81 -4.78 1.05
C VAL A 248 7.65 -6.05 1.87
N LEU A 249 7.15 -7.10 1.24
CA LEU A 249 7.25 -8.47 1.74
C LEU A 249 7.83 -9.34 0.63
N THR A 250 8.89 -10.06 0.95
CA THR A 250 9.53 -11.04 0.06
C THR A 250 9.77 -12.33 0.81
N SER A 251 9.89 -13.43 0.07
CA SER A 251 10.25 -14.72 0.64
C SER A 251 10.99 -15.56 -0.40
N SER A 252 12.01 -16.27 0.05
CA SER A 252 12.72 -17.23 -0.80
C SER A 252 11.78 -18.36 -1.25
N LYS A 253 11.76 -18.63 -2.56
CA LYS A 253 10.94 -19.69 -3.17
C LYS A 253 11.33 -21.09 -2.70
N THR A 254 12.54 -21.25 -2.13
CA THR A 254 13.10 -22.57 -1.77
C THR A 254 13.62 -22.70 -0.34
N SER A 255 14.10 -21.61 0.28
CA SER A 255 14.61 -21.63 1.66
C SER A 255 13.60 -21.14 2.70
N TYR A 256 12.46 -20.60 2.26
CA TYR A 256 11.38 -20.15 3.14
C TYR A 256 11.80 -19.06 4.13
N GLU A 257 12.71 -18.19 3.73
CA GLU A 257 13.16 -17.08 4.57
C GLU A 257 12.31 -15.85 4.22
N PRO A 258 11.21 -15.56 4.95
CA PRO A 258 10.44 -14.36 4.72
C PRO A 258 11.23 -13.15 5.22
N PHE A 259 11.01 -12.02 4.57
CA PHE A 259 11.64 -10.77 4.89
C PHE A 259 10.74 -9.61 4.52
N SER A 260 10.64 -8.64 5.41
CA SER A 260 9.83 -7.45 5.21
C SER A 260 10.62 -6.19 5.50
N ASP A 261 10.38 -5.18 4.67
CA ASP A 261 11.04 -3.89 4.74
C ASP A 261 10.05 -2.74 4.72
N LEU A 262 10.52 -1.61 5.25
CA LEU A 262 9.95 -0.30 4.99
C LEU A 262 11.05 0.60 4.42
N ASP A 263 10.92 1.04 3.18
CA ASP A 263 11.94 1.88 2.53
C ASP A 263 11.42 3.27 2.17
N LEU A 264 12.32 4.24 2.19
CA LEU A 264 12.13 5.53 1.53
C LEU A 264 12.62 5.43 0.09
N VAL A 265 11.71 5.65 -0.86
CA VAL A 265 12.00 5.70 -2.30
C VAL A 265 11.90 7.13 -2.82
N LYS A 266 12.92 7.60 -3.54
CA LYS A 266 12.95 8.91 -4.19
C LYS A 266 13.06 8.74 -5.69
N VAL A 267 12.13 9.31 -6.44
CA VAL A 267 12.06 9.18 -7.90
C VAL A 267 12.05 10.54 -8.59
N ASN A 268 12.89 10.66 -9.61
CA ASN A 268 13.19 11.95 -10.25
C ASN A 268 12.17 12.42 -11.31
N GLY A 269 11.22 11.56 -11.71
CA GLY A 269 10.30 11.81 -12.82
C GLY A 269 10.85 11.56 -14.23
N SER A 270 12.10 11.12 -14.36
CA SER A 270 12.77 10.86 -15.64
C SER A 270 13.28 9.42 -15.78
N GLY A 271 12.82 8.50 -14.93
CA GLY A 271 13.15 7.07 -15.01
C GLY A 271 14.33 6.61 -14.15
N SER A 272 14.73 7.38 -13.13
CA SER A 272 15.70 6.91 -12.13
C SER A 272 15.27 7.25 -10.71
N GLY A 273 15.67 6.40 -9.77
CA GLY A 273 15.38 6.59 -8.35
C GLY A 273 16.45 6.02 -7.44
N THR A 274 16.27 6.29 -6.15
CA THR A 274 17.07 5.76 -5.06
C THR A 274 16.16 5.19 -3.99
N PHE A 275 16.62 4.17 -3.26
CA PHE A 275 15.95 3.68 -2.07
C PHE A 275 16.90 3.68 -0.87
N SER A 276 16.34 3.78 0.31
CA SER A 276 17.06 3.60 1.59
C SER A 276 16.10 3.00 2.61
N ALA A 277 16.50 1.90 3.23
CA ALA A 277 15.71 1.24 4.24
C ALA A 277 15.55 2.10 5.51
N LEU A 278 14.32 2.14 6.00
CA LEU A 278 13.91 2.78 7.25
C LEU A 278 13.79 1.73 8.35
N HIS A 279 13.18 0.58 8.03
CA HIS A 279 13.00 -0.57 8.92
C HIS A 279 13.18 -1.86 8.11
N ASN A 280 13.67 -2.92 8.73
CA ASN A 280 13.88 -4.24 8.11
C ASN A 280 13.77 -5.35 9.15
N SER A 281 13.32 -6.54 8.74
CA SER A 281 13.25 -7.71 9.63
C SER A 281 14.53 -8.53 9.69
N SER A 282 15.49 -8.29 8.79
CA SER A 282 16.74 -9.05 8.70
C SER A 282 17.88 -8.40 9.50
N PRO A 283 18.69 -9.18 10.23
CA PRO A 283 19.84 -8.64 10.97
C PRO A 283 20.95 -8.06 10.07
N GLY A 284 20.87 -8.24 8.74
CA GLY A 284 21.85 -7.75 7.75
C GLY A 284 21.91 -6.22 7.62
N GLY A 285 20.91 -5.50 8.16
CA GLY A 285 20.88 -4.04 8.22
C GLY A 285 20.25 -3.38 6.99
N ALA A 286 19.91 -2.10 7.17
CA ALA A 286 19.22 -1.28 6.18
C ALA A 286 20.05 -1.07 4.90
N GLY A 287 19.56 -1.58 3.77
CA GLY A 287 20.15 -1.37 2.45
C GLY A 287 19.88 0.03 1.88
N SER A 288 20.72 0.49 0.97
CA SER A 288 20.41 1.64 0.11
C SER A 288 21.00 1.41 -1.27
N GLY A 289 20.36 1.98 -2.29
CA GLY A 289 20.78 1.75 -3.67
C GLY A 289 20.09 2.67 -4.67
N THR A 290 20.37 2.40 -5.95
CA THR A 290 19.79 3.11 -7.08
C THR A 290 19.06 2.12 -7.98
N PHE A 291 18.08 2.61 -8.72
CA PHE A 291 17.33 1.82 -9.68
C PHE A 291 16.88 2.70 -10.85
N THR A 292 16.46 2.06 -11.93
CA THR A 292 15.77 2.72 -13.03
C THR A 292 14.33 2.24 -13.11
N TYR A 293 13.44 3.04 -13.70
CA TYR A 293 12.05 2.65 -13.88
C TYR A 293 11.46 3.22 -15.17
N SER A 294 10.37 2.60 -15.61
CA SER A 294 9.56 3.08 -16.74
C SER A 294 8.08 2.94 -16.44
N VAL A 295 7.31 3.98 -16.74
CA VAL A 295 5.84 3.99 -16.67
C VAL A 295 5.27 4.07 -18.08
N GLN A 296 4.45 3.08 -18.43
CA GLN A 296 3.72 3.04 -19.70
C GLN A 296 2.46 3.92 -19.65
N PRO A 297 1.90 4.31 -20.82
CA PRO A 297 0.70 5.15 -20.86
C PRO A 297 -0.51 4.61 -20.10
N ASP A 298 -0.62 3.30 -19.92
CA ASP A 298 -1.70 2.66 -19.18
C ASP A 298 -1.45 2.54 -17.67
N GLY A 299 -0.35 3.12 -17.18
CA GLY A 299 0.09 3.07 -15.79
C GLY A 299 0.97 1.87 -15.45
N SER A 300 1.18 0.91 -16.36
CA SER A 300 2.06 -0.23 -16.09
C SER A 300 3.48 0.25 -15.75
N LEU A 301 4.03 -0.26 -14.65
CA LEU A 301 5.30 0.14 -14.06
C LEU A 301 6.28 -1.03 -14.14
N THR A 302 7.51 -0.74 -14.55
CA THR A 302 8.64 -1.66 -14.43
C THR A 302 9.75 -0.97 -13.64
N ILE A 303 10.29 -1.64 -12.64
CA ILE A 303 11.50 -1.22 -11.91
C ILE A 303 12.63 -2.19 -12.24
N ASN A 304 13.79 -1.64 -12.61
CA ASN A 304 15.02 -2.39 -12.83
C ASN A 304 16.03 -2.02 -11.73
N GLY A 305 16.12 -2.88 -10.72
CA GLY A 305 17.10 -2.82 -9.63
C GLY A 305 18.02 -4.05 -9.68
N GLU A 306 18.19 -4.72 -8.54
CA GLU A 306 18.86 -6.03 -8.47
C GLU A 306 18.04 -7.12 -9.16
N THR A 307 16.70 -7.02 -9.05
CA THR A 307 15.74 -7.83 -9.81
C THR A 307 14.82 -6.90 -10.61
N VAL A 308 14.17 -7.46 -11.64
CA VAL A 308 13.15 -6.76 -12.41
C VAL A 308 11.80 -7.01 -11.75
N GLU A 309 11.12 -5.93 -11.40
CA GLU A 309 9.78 -5.97 -10.81
C GLU A 309 8.78 -5.29 -11.74
N HIS A 310 7.58 -5.86 -11.79
CA HIS A 310 6.50 -5.38 -12.64
C HIS A 310 5.28 -5.01 -11.80
N GLY A 311 4.51 -4.03 -12.24
CA GLY A 311 3.37 -3.55 -11.48
C GLY A 311 2.62 -2.42 -12.16
N ILE A 312 2.02 -1.55 -11.35
CA ILE A 312 1.19 -0.44 -11.82
C ILE A 312 1.21 0.74 -10.83
N ILE A 313 1.13 1.95 -11.36
CA ILE A 313 0.91 3.19 -10.59
C ILE A 313 -0.50 3.74 -10.84
N SER A 314 -1.14 4.24 -9.78
CA SER A 314 -2.45 4.88 -9.82
C SER A 314 -2.44 6.13 -10.71
N ALA A 315 -3.60 6.50 -11.25
CA ALA A 315 -3.73 7.62 -12.19
C ALA A 315 -3.26 8.97 -11.62
N ASP A 316 -3.40 9.16 -10.31
CA ASP A 316 -2.95 10.35 -9.58
C ASP A 316 -1.46 10.27 -9.14
N GLY A 317 -0.80 9.15 -9.40
CA GLY A 317 0.59 8.91 -9.03
C GLY A 317 0.81 8.81 -7.52
N SER A 318 -0.24 8.54 -6.73
CA SER A 318 -0.14 8.50 -5.27
C SER A 318 0.14 7.11 -4.70
N VAL A 319 -0.26 6.04 -5.39
CA VAL A 319 -0.05 4.66 -4.96
C VAL A 319 0.48 3.83 -6.12
N PHE A 320 1.44 2.94 -5.85
CA PHE A 320 1.81 1.90 -6.80
C PHE A 320 1.91 0.56 -6.09
N VAL A 321 1.81 -0.50 -6.89
CA VAL A 321 2.04 -1.87 -6.44
C VAL A 321 3.00 -2.56 -7.41
N LEU A 322 3.87 -3.42 -6.90
CA LEU A 322 4.78 -4.27 -7.68
C LEU A 322 4.68 -5.71 -7.22
N SER A 323 5.00 -6.62 -8.14
CA SER A 323 5.19 -8.03 -7.90
C SER A 323 6.60 -8.43 -8.35
N ASN A 324 7.33 -9.11 -7.47
CA ASN A 324 8.59 -9.76 -7.81
C ASN A 324 8.31 -11.22 -8.16
N THR A 325 8.35 -11.53 -9.45
CA THR A 325 8.05 -12.87 -9.98
C THR A 325 9.31 -13.61 -10.45
N GLU A 326 10.44 -12.92 -10.56
CA GLU A 326 11.69 -13.46 -11.12
C GLU A 326 12.67 -13.92 -10.04
N GLY A 327 13.79 -14.53 -10.44
CA GLY A 327 14.86 -14.91 -9.50
C GLY A 327 14.46 -15.92 -8.41
N ALA A 328 15.17 -15.88 -7.29
CA ALA A 328 14.98 -16.81 -6.16
C ALA A 328 13.90 -16.37 -5.16
N TYR A 329 13.41 -15.14 -5.27
CA TYR A 329 12.47 -14.55 -4.32
C TYR A 329 11.12 -14.26 -4.99
N ALA A 330 10.04 -14.51 -4.28
CA ALA A 330 8.72 -14.00 -4.61
C ALA A 330 8.45 -12.80 -3.69
N GLY A 331 7.69 -11.80 -4.14
CA GLY A 331 7.36 -10.69 -3.27
C GLY A 331 6.30 -9.74 -3.80
N ILE A 332 5.78 -8.93 -2.89
CA ILE A 332 4.85 -7.84 -3.15
C ILE A 332 5.38 -6.56 -2.51
N THR A 333 5.23 -5.46 -3.23
CA THR A 333 5.60 -4.12 -2.76
C THR A 333 4.41 -3.19 -2.93
N VAL A 334 4.07 -2.44 -1.89
CA VAL A 334 3.05 -1.38 -1.95
C VAL A 334 3.71 -0.05 -1.58
N GLY A 335 3.69 0.89 -2.52
CA GLY A 335 4.24 2.22 -2.33
C GLY A 335 3.17 3.29 -2.24
N ILE A 336 3.27 4.16 -1.23
CA ILE A 336 2.41 5.33 -1.08
C ILE A 336 3.27 6.59 -1.07
N LYS A 337 2.86 7.58 -1.85
CA LYS A 337 3.53 8.87 -1.97
C LYS A 337 3.44 9.62 -0.65
N LYS A 338 4.57 10.14 -0.18
CA LYS A 338 4.63 10.96 1.03
C LYS A 338 3.75 12.20 0.85
N ALA A 339 3.06 12.57 1.92
CA ALA A 339 2.37 13.85 1.94
C ALA A 339 3.41 14.97 1.89
N PHE A 340 3.19 15.95 1.01
CA PHE A 340 4.10 17.10 0.93
C PHE A 340 4.05 17.87 2.24
N SER A 341 5.12 17.79 3.01
CA SER A 341 5.42 18.76 4.04
C SER A 341 5.79 20.07 3.33
N THR A 342 4.82 20.96 3.10
CA THR A 342 5.05 22.32 2.57
C THR A 342 5.79 23.21 3.57
N ARG A 343 6.73 22.65 4.35
CA ARG A 343 7.51 23.35 5.39
C ARG A 343 8.47 24.41 4.85
N ALA A 344 8.65 24.51 3.53
CA ALA A 344 9.24 25.69 2.93
C ALA A 344 8.12 26.50 2.29
N MET A 345 7.63 27.55 2.97
CA MET A 345 6.89 28.63 2.32
C MET A 345 7.84 29.28 1.30
N PRO A 346 7.75 29.00 -0.02
CA PRO A 346 8.72 29.53 -0.98
C PRO A 346 8.62 31.06 -1.10
N TRP A 347 7.46 31.60 -0.71
CA TRP A 347 7.13 33.02 -0.72
C TRP A 347 7.81 33.82 0.40
N LEU A 348 8.29 33.17 1.49
CA LEU A 348 9.02 33.89 2.53
C LEU A 348 10.47 34.19 2.11
N LEU A 349 11.06 33.38 1.21
CA LEU A 349 12.37 33.65 0.62
C LEU A 349 12.32 34.81 -0.39
N LEU A 350 11.18 35.03 -1.06
CA LEU A 350 10.97 36.16 -1.98
C LEU A 350 10.79 37.52 -1.27
N LEU A 351 10.63 37.55 0.05
CA LEU A 351 10.46 38.78 0.85
C LEU A 351 11.72 39.20 1.61
N LEU A 352 12.83 38.46 1.47
CA LEU A 352 14.10 38.74 2.16
C LEU A 352 15.26 39.09 1.22
N ASP A 353 15.02 39.15 -0.10
CA ASP A 353 16.03 39.46 -1.12
C ASP A 353 15.99 40.92 -1.66
N ASP A 354 15.32 41.86 -0.96
CA ASP A 354 15.37 43.31 -1.25
C ASP A 354 15.82 44.17 -0.03
#